data_AF-A0A4P6XWC6-F1
#
_entry.id   AF-A0A4P6XWC6-F1
#
_cell.length_a   1.000
_cell.length_b   1.000
_cell.length_c   1.000
_cell.angle_alpha   90.00
_cell.angle_beta   90.00
_cell.angle_gamma   90.00
#
_symmetry.space_group_name_H-M   'P 1'
#
loop_
_entity.id
_entity.type
_entity.pdbx_description
1 polymer ?
#
loop_
_entity_poly.entity_id
_entity_poly.type
_entity_poly.pdbx_seq_one_letter_code
_entity_poly.pdbx_strand_id
1 'polypeptide(L)'
;MRVKKPTSKRSTTRMREGIKKKASAQRKKNKKMAKKDVTWTSRNKKDPGIPASFPYKEQIIEELEQGRRAELEKREELKLQRQQERAEALARGEEMDVESDAESDVEAEQAAVQGSLAALMESAQQAARDYDGDEGDAEMAGSDDDVEYEISDAEIDRADADKSRKAYDKIFKAVVEASDVVLYVLDARDPELTRSRKVEQAVLQLGGKRLIFVLNKVDLVPTDVLTQWLDFLKLSFPTVPIKASAGAVGQSLYNKNLLNAVTANALLHALKTYATKLNLKRSIVVGVIGYPNVGKSSIINALTSRHGQLKACPVGNMAGVTTLMREVKVDNKLKILDSPGIVFPDEILRKKHVSEARLALLSAIPPKLIKDPVAVVESLLQRLSKDPKMADAVKEHYLIPALPLQSLTDFTKQFLIHVARARGRLSRGGIPNMEAAAQTVLNDWRDGRITGWVLPNASRAEAQQPESDPNAPKLALRGEKEPPKVENTTVVAQWAKEFDLDGLLGDNFGLDA
;
A
#
# COMPACT_ATOMS: atom_id res chain seq x y z
N MET A 1 -0.48 -39.98 -21.27
CA MET A 1 -0.66 -39.12 -20.07
C MET A 1 -1.03 -39.98 -18.87
N ARG A 2 -0.30 -39.90 -17.76
CA ARG A 2 -0.59 -40.67 -16.55
C ARG A 2 -1.74 -40.00 -15.79
N VAL A 3 -2.95 -40.53 -15.92
CA VAL A 3 -4.14 -39.99 -15.26
C VAL A 3 -4.02 -40.16 -13.74
N LYS A 4 -4.11 -39.05 -13.00
CA LYS A 4 -4.09 -39.07 -11.52
C LYS A 4 -5.41 -39.65 -11.00
N LYS A 5 -5.35 -40.33 -9.84
CA LYS A 5 -6.57 -40.88 -9.22
C LYS A 5 -7.55 -39.73 -8.90
N PRO A 6 -8.81 -39.82 -9.36
CA PRO A 6 -9.82 -38.80 -9.06
C PRO A 6 -10.16 -38.81 -7.57
N THR A 7 -10.38 -37.62 -7.00
CA THR A 7 -10.82 -37.49 -5.61
C THR A 7 -12.27 -37.95 -5.48
N SER A 8 -12.57 -38.71 -4.42
CA SER A 8 -13.92 -39.19 -4.17
C SER A 8 -14.84 -38.03 -3.77
N LYS A 9 -16.01 -37.95 -4.40
CA LYS A 9 -17.10 -37.03 -4.01
C LYS A 9 -17.88 -37.52 -2.78
N ARG A 10 -17.56 -38.71 -2.26
CA ARG A 10 -18.24 -39.30 -1.10
C ARG A 10 -17.72 -38.63 0.19
N SER A 11 -18.58 -37.87 0.86
CA SER A 11 -18.28 -37.27 2.15
C SER A 11 -18.50 -38.27 3.30
N THR A 12 -17.60 -38.25 4.28
CA THR A 12 -17.76 -39.04 5.51
C THR A 12 -18.84 -38.43 6.40
N THR A 13 -19.52 -39.25 7.20
CA THR A 13 -20.49 -38.80 8.20
C THR A 13 -19.88 -37.80 9.18
N ARG A 14 -18.63 -38.04 9.61
CA ARG A 14 -17.86 -37.11 10.47
C ARG A 14 -17.73 -35.71 9.84
N MET A 15 -17.46 -35.63 8.53
CA MET A 15 -17.35 -34.36 7.82
C MET A 15 -18.70 -33.64 7.74
N ARG A 16 -19.79 -34.37 7.45
CA ARG A 16 -21.14 -33.79 7.39
C ARG A 16 -21.58 -33.22 8.73
N GLU A 17 -21.38 -33.96 9.82
CA GLU A 17 -21.71 -33.50 11.17
C GLU A 17 -20.82 -32.33 11.61
N GLY A 18 -19.54 -32.33 11.22
CA GLY A 18 -18.64 -31.19 11.43
C GLY A 18 -19.12 -29.91 10.72
N ILE A 19 -19.59 -30.04 9.47
CA ILE A 19 -20.14 -28.91 8.70
C ILE A 19 -21.43 -28.37 9.35
N LYS A 20 -22.34 -29.25 9.79
CA LYS A 20 -23.56 -28.85 10.50
C LYS A 20 -23.25 -28.06 11.77
N LYS A 21 -22.31 -28.54 12.58
CA LYS A 21 -21.88 -27.86 13.82
C LYS A 21 -21.25 -26.49 13.52
N LYS A 22 -20.36 -26.40 12.52
CA LYS A 22 -19.76 -25.12 12.09
C LYS A 22 -20.81 -24.13 11.58
N ALA A 23 -21.75 -24.58 10.75
CA ALA A 23 -22.82 -23.72 10.25
C ALA A 23 -23.73 -23.20 11.37
N SER A 24 -24.08 -24.04 12.34
CA SER A 24 -24.86 -23.65 13.52
C SER A 24 -24.12 -22.62 14.39
N ALA A 25 -22.82 -22.83 14.64
CA ALA A 25 -21.98 -21.90 15.37
C ALA A 25 -21.88 -20.54 14.66
N GLN A 26 -21.69 -20.54 13.34
CA GLN A 26 -21.63 -19.30 12.55
C GLN A 26 -22.96 -18.54 12.59
N ARG A 27 -24.11 -19.22 12.48
CA ARG A 27 -25.43 -18.59 12.61
C ARG A 27 -25.63 -17.94 13.98
N LYS A 28 -25.16 -18.59 15.05
CA LYS A 28 -25.18 -18.01 16.41
C LYS A 28 -24.27 -16.78 16.51
N LYS A 29 -23.07 -16.83 15.94
CA LYS A 29 -22.15 -15.67 15.90
C LYS A 29 -22.76 -14.50 15.14
N ASN A 30 -23.31 -14.74 13.94
CA ASN A 30 -23.97 -13.71 13.14
C ASN A 30 -25.19 -13.10 13.86
N LYS A 31 -25.99 -13.89 14.58
CA LYS A 31 -27.11 -13.37 15.39
C LYS A 31 -26.66 -12.47 16.54
N LYS A 32 -25.46 -12.71 17.11
CA LYS A 32 -24.87 -11.83 18.13
C LYS A 32 -24.34 -10.54 17.50
N MET A 33 -23.66 -10.63 16.36
CA MET A 33 -23.14 -9.45 15.63
C MET A 33 -24.27 -8.57 15.11
N ALA A 34 -25.34 -9.15 14.57
CA ALA A 34 -26.49 -8.39 14.05
C ALA A 34 -27.26 -7.60 15.13
N LYS A 35 -27.10 -7.94 16.43
CA LYS A 35 -27.64 -7.13 17.53
C LYS A 35 -26.77 -5.92 17.88
N LYS A 36 -25.50 -5.92 17.45
CA LYS A 36 -24.55 -4.82 17.64
C LYS A 36 -24.52 -3.86 16.45
N ASP A 37 -25.10 -4.24 15.30
CA ASP A 37 -25.23 -3.37 14.13
C ASP A 37 -26.27 -2.27 14.39
N VAL A 38 -25.79 -1.03 14.48
CA VAL A 38 -26.60 0.19 14.71
C VAL A 38 -27.55 0.49 13.52
N THR A 39 -27.33 -0.13 12.36
CA THR A 39 -28.12 0.05 11.13
C THR A 39 -29.56 -0.44 11.22
N TRP A 40 -29.93 -1.20 12.26
CA TRP A 40 -31.34 -1.56 12.54
C TRP A 40 -32.18 -0.37 13.03
N THR A 41 -31.57 0.74 13.45
CA THR A 41 -32.29 1.89 14.05
C THR A 41 -32.80 2.92 13.04
N SER A 42 -32.33 2.91 11.77
CA SER A 42 -32.93 3.76 10.75
C SER A 42 -34.25 3.13 10.27
N ARG A 43 -35.37 3.59 10.83
CA ARG A 43 -36.74 3.21 10.40
C ARG A 43 -37.03 3.47 8.92
N ASN A 44 -36.18 4.25 8.25
CA ASN A 44 -36.34 4.61 6.84
C ASN A 44 -35.53 3.69 5.94
N LYS A 45 -36.25 2.82 5.22
CA LYS A 45 -35.67 2.01 4.14
C LYS A 45 -35.23 2.97 3.02
N LYS A 46 -33.95 3.00 2.68
CA LYS A 46 -33.47 3.77 1.52
C LYS A 46 -34.13 3.23 0.25
N ASP A 47 -34.96 4.05 -0.38
CA ASP A 47 -35.56 3.73 -1.66
C ASP A 47 -34.48 3.79 -2.75
N PRO A 48 -34.26 2.71 -3.53
CA PRO A 48 -33.33 2.72 -4.66
C PRO A 48 -33.70 3.71 -5.78
N GLY A 49 -34.90 4.31 -5.74
CA GLY A 49 -35.34 5.34 -6.68
C GLY A 49 -35.63 4.79 -8.09
N ILE A 50 -35.86 5.69 -9.04
CA ILE A 50 -36.22 5.33 -10.42
C ILE A 50 -34.95 4.95 -11.20
N PRO A 51 -34.83 3.70 -11.71
CA PRO A 51 -33.66 3.27 -12.47
C PRO A 51 -33.43 4.10 -13.74
N ALA A 52 -32.17 4.34 -14.09
CA ALA A 52 -31.80 5.17 -15.25
C ALA A 52 -32.24 4.60 -16.60
N SER A 53 -32.47 3.29 -16.69
CA SER A 53 -32.88 2.61 -17.93
C SER A 53 -34.37 2.68 -18.22
N PHE A 54 -35.17 3.34 -17.37
CA PHE A 54 -36.62 3.39 -17.56
C PHE A 54 -37.00 4.40 -18.67
N PRO A 55 -37.69 3.98 -19.75
CA PRO A 55 -37.92 4.82 -20.94
C PRO A 55 -38.71 6.11 -20.69
N TYR A 56 -39.62 6.11 -19.70
CA TYR A 56 -40.46 7.26 -19.35
C TYR A 56 -40.03 7.92 -18.04
N LYS A 57 -38.74 7.81 -17.69
CA LYS A 57 -38.20 8.36 -16.44
C LYS A 57 -38.45 9.86 -16.32
N GLU A 58 -38.29 10.60 -17.41
CA GLU A 58 -38.47 12.06 -17.46
C GLU A 58 -39.94 12.45 -17.20
N GLN A 59 -40.89 11.71 -17.79
CA GLN A 59 -42.33 11.93 -17.55
C GLN A 59 -42.71 11.73 -16.09
N ILE A 60 -42.17 10.69 -15.44
CA ILE A 60 -42.42 10.43 -14.02
C ILE A 60 -41.81 11.54 -13.14
N ILE A 61 -40.62 12.05 -13.50
CA ILE A 61 -39.99 13.16 -12.77
C ILE A 61 -40.83 14.44 -12.91
N GLU A 62 -41.29 14.76 -14.11
CA GLU A 62 -42.15 15.93 -14.36
C GLU A 62 -43.49 15.82 -13.61
N GLU A 63 -44.12 14.65 -13.60
CA GLU A 63 -45.37 14.41 -12.85
C GLU A 63 -45.16 14.60 -11.33
N LEU A 64 -44.03 14.12 -10.79
CA LEU A 64 -43.66 14.31 -9.38
C LEU A 64 -43.37 15.78 -9.04
N GLU A 65 -42.72 16.53 -9.94
CA GLU A 65 -42.45 17.96 -9.75
C GLU A 65 -43.73 18.79 -9.82
N GLN A 66 -44.63 18.50 -10.76
CA GLN A 66 -45.94 19.14 -10.87
C GLN A 66 -46.79 18.85 -9.62
N GLY A 67 -46.78 17.61 -9.13
CA GLY A 67 -47.43 17.23 -7.89
C GLY A 67 -46.93 18.04 -6.69
N ARG A 68 -45.61 18.21 -6.54
CA ARG A 68 -45.01 19.04 -5.47
C ARG A 68 -45.39 20.51 -5.59
N ARG A 69 -45.40 21.09 -6.80
CA ARG A 69 -45.79 22.50 -7.01
C ARG A 69 -47.25 22.73 -6.65
N ALA A 70 -48.15 21.86 -7.10
CA ALA A 70 -49.57 21.94 -6.79
C ALA A 70 -49.85 21.77 -5.28
N GLU A 71 -49.09 20.93 -4.59
CA GLU A 71 -49.21 20.74 -3.14
C GLU A 71 -48.72 21.97 -2.36
N LEU A 72 -47.63 22.61 -2.82
CA LEU A 72 -47.13 23.86 -2.24
C LEU A 72 -48.10 25.03 -2.46
N GLU A 73 -48.63 25.19 -3.67
CA GLU A 73 -49.62 26.24 -3.99
C GLU A 73 -50.89 26.08 -3.15
N LYS A 74 -51.46 24.86 -3.06
CA LYS A 74 -52.60 24.58 -2.19
C LYS A 74 -52.33 24.91 -0.72
N ARG A 75 -51.10 24.65 -0.25
CA ARG A 75 -50.69 24.95 1.12
C ARG A 75 -50.58 26.45 1.36
N GLU A 76 -50.07 27.21 0.40
CA GLU A 76 -50.02 28.68 0.48
C GLU A 76 -51.41 29.30 0.44
N GLU A 77 -52.30 28.81 -0.43
CA GLU A 77 -53.70 29.25 -0.49
C GLU A 77 -54.43 29.01 0.84
N LEU A 78 -54.22 27.85 1.47
CA LEU A 78 -54.84 27.51 2.76
C LEU A 78 -54.30 28.40 3.90
N LYS A 79 -53.01 28.72 3.88
CA LYS A 79 -52.43 29.71 4.81
C LYS A 79 -53.04 31.10 4.62
N LEU A 80 -53.24 31.52 3.38
CA LEU A 80 -53.78 32.84 3.06
C LEU A 80 -55.26 32.94 3.43
N GLN A 81 -56.05 31.88 3.20
CA GLN A 81 -57.44 31.77 3.68
C GLN A 81 -57.52 31.84 5.21
N ARG A 82 -56.67 31.09 5.92
CA ARG A 82 -56.63 31.11 7.39
C ARG A 82 -56.24 32.50 7.94
N GLN A 83 -55.37 33.23 7.25
CA GLN A 83 -55.03 34.62 7.61
C GLN A 83 -56.18 35.60 7.34
N GLN A 84 -56.93 35.42 6.24
CA GLN A 84 -58.11 36.24 5.93
C GLN A 84 -59.23 35.99 6.93
N GLU A 85 -59.55 34.73 7.23
CA GLU A 85 -60.54 34.37 8.26
C GLU A 85 -60.17 34.97 9.62
N ARG A 86 -58.88 34.93 10.00
CA ARG A 86 -58.38 35.55 11.22
C ARG A 86 -58.56 37.08 11.21
N ALA A 87 -58.28 37.75 10.11
CA ALA A 87 -58.47 39.20 9.99
C ALA A 87 -59.96 39.59 10.07
N GLU A 88 -60.84 38.80 9.48
CA GLU A 88 -62.29 39.01 9.54
C GLU A 88 -62.91 38.69 10.91
N ALA A 89 -62.38 37.70 11.64
CA ALA A 89 -62.76 37.40 13.02
C ALA A 89 -62.35 38.55 13.97
N LEU A 90 -61.13 39.08 13.78
CA LEU A 90 -60.64 40.24 14.55
C LEU A 90 -61.47 41.50 14.28
N ALA A 91 -61.90 41.71 13.03
CA ALA A 91 -62.79 42.81 12.65
C ALA A 91 -64.21 42.67 13.21
N ARG A 92 -64.67 41.44 13.48
CA ARG A 92 -65.96 41.14 14.15
C ARG A 92 -65.92 41.23 15.67
N GLY A 93 -64.76 41.49 16.27
CA GLY A 93 -64.62 41.70 17.71
C GLY A 93 -64.70 40.42 18.54
N GLU A 94 -64.48 39.24 17.94
CA GLU A 94 -64.32 37.99 18.67
C GLU A 94 -62.86 37.87 19.16
N GLU A 95 -62.66 37.72 20.47
CA GLU A 95 -61.34 37.40 21.05
C GLU A 95 -60.98 35.94 20.74
N MET A 96 -59.86 35.73 20.05
CA MET A 96 -59.28 34.41 19.80
C MET A 96 -58.04 34.18 20.68
N ASP A 97 -58.03 33.06 21.40
CA ASP A 97 -56.89 32.56 22.17
C ASP A 97 -55.65 32.40 21.28
N VAL A 98 -54.57 33.08 21.64
CA VAL A 98 -53.34 33.19 20.84
C VAL A 98 -52.39 31.99 21.01
N GLU A 99 -52.70 31.05 21.92
CA GLU A 99 -51.78 29.95 22.28
C GLU A 99 -51.91 28.68 21.42
N SER A 100 -53.00 28.45 20.68
CA SER A 100 -53.16 27.20 19.90
C SER A 100 -52.59 27.22 18.47
N ASP A 101 -52.23 28.39 17.93
CA ASP A 101 -51.95 28.54 16.49
C ASP A 101 -50.47 28.73 16.15
N ALA A 102 -49.64 29.15 17.12
CA ALA A 102 -48.19 29.25 16.94
C ALA A 102 -47.50 27.87 16.85
N GLU A 103 -48.10 26.81 17.40
CA GLU A 103 -47.62 25.44 17.23
C GLU A 103 -47.89 24.91 15.81
N SER A 104 -49.00 25.32 15.18
CA SER A 104 -49.41 24.78 13.88
C SER A 104 -48.59 25.29 12.68
N ASP A 105 -48.04 26.50 12.74
CA ASP A 105 -47.16 27.03 11.69
C ASP A 105 -45.70 26.51 11.82
N VAL A 106 -45.27 26.18 13.04
CA VAL A 106 -43.94 25.62 13.32
C VAL A 106 -43.88 24.12 13.00
N GLU A 107 -44.96 23.37 13.26
CA GLU A 107 -45.05 21.95 12.87
C GLU A 107 -45.08 21.75 11.35
N ALA A 108 -45.70 22.66 10.58
CA ALA A 108 -45.81 22.55 9.13
C ALA A 108 -44.50 22.91 8.37
N GLU A 109 -43.63 23.75 8.95
CA GLU A 109 -42.27 23.97 8.42
C GLU A 109 -41.28 22.89 8.85
N GLN A 110 -41.42 22.34 10.06
CA GLN A 110 -40.55 21.29 10.57
C GLN A 110 -40.72 19.95 9.84
N ALA A 111 -41.93 19.60 9.39
CA ALA A 111 -42.20 18.32 8.71
C ALA A 111 -41.46 18.13 7.36
N ALA A 112 -41.09 19.21 6.65
CA ALA A 112 -40.40 19.12 5.36
C ALA A 112 -38.87 18.99 5.48
N VAL A 113 -38.29 19.39 6.62
CA VAL A 113 -36.83 19.44 6.83
C VAL A 113 -36.35 18.40 7.86
N GLN A 114 -37.24 17.85 8.69
CA GLN A 114 -36.87 16.97 9.82
C GLN A 114 -36.40 15.56 9.47
N GLY A 115 -36.62 15.05 8.25
CA GLY A 115 -36.26 13.65 7.96
C GLY A 115 -34.74 13.38 7.92
N SER A 116 -33.96 14.33 7.43
CA SER A 116 -32.51 14.14 7.21
C SER A 116 -31.63 15.00 8.10
N LEU A 117 -32.02 16.25 8.39
CA LEU A 117 -31.20 17.16 9.18
C LEU A 117 -31.30 16.86 10.69
N ALA A 118 -32.49 16.53 11.19
CA ALA A 118 -32.68 16.21 12.61
C ALA A 118 -31.97 14.89 12.99
N ALA A 119 -32.05 13.86 12.14
CA ALA A 119 -31.33 12.60 12.35
C ALA A 119 -29.80 12.77 12.31
N LEU A 120 -29.31 13.70 11.47
CA LEU A 120 -27.88 14.01 11.35
C LEU A 120 -27.38 14.85 12.54
N MET A 121 -28.23 15.75 13.05
CA MET A 121 -27.96 16.55 14.24
C MET A 121 -28.01 15.72 15.53
N GLU A 122 -28.96 14.77 15.64
CA GLU A 122 -29.04 13.82 16.75
C GLU A 122 -27.86 12.83 16.72
N SER A 123 -27.48 12.32 15.54
CA SER A 123 -26.26 11.51 15.39
C SER A 123 -24.98 12.28 15.72
N ALA A 124 -24.92 13.57 15.39
CA ALA A 124 -23.77 14.43 15.71
C ALA A 124 -23.72 14.75 17.22
N GLN A 125 -24.86 14.97 17.86
CA GLN A 125 -24.95 15.19 19.31
C GLN A 125 -24.65 13.92 20.10
N GLN A 126 -25.04 12.74 19.61
CA GLN A 126 -24.65 11.46 20.21
C GLN A 126 -23.13 11.24 20.14
N ALA A 127 -22.53 11.50 18.98
CA ALA A 127 -21.08 11.40 18.79
C ALA A 127 -20.29 12.44 19.61
N ALA A 128 -20.88 13.61 19.88
CA ALA A 128 -20.29 14.61 20.77
C ALA A 128 -20.39 14.21 22.25
N ARG A 129 -21.52 13.61 22.68
CA ARG A 129 -21.67 13.08 24.05
C ARG A 129 -20.71 11.91 24.33
N ASP A 130 -20.46 11.08 23.33
CA ASP A 130 -19.47 10.00 23.42
C ASP A 130 -18.02 10.53 23.42
N TYR A 131 -17.79 11.77 22.98
CA TYR A 131 -16.49 12.43 22.97
C TYR A 131 -16.22 13.22 24.27
N ASP A 132 -17.25 13.87 24.84
CA ASP A 132 -17.13 14.67 26.07
C ASP A 132 -17.26 13.84 27.36
N GLY A 133 -17.55 12.53 27.26
CA GLY A 133 -17.82 11.65 28.40
C GLY A 133 -16.62 10.92 29.02
N ASP A 134 -15.37 11.24 28.66
CA ASP A 134 -14.18 10.52 29.14
C ASP A 134 -13.18 11.43 29.89
N GLU A 135 -13.66 12.10 30.93
CA GLU A 135 -12.83 12.59 32.03
C GLU A 135 -13.45 12.18 33.38
N GLY A 136 -12.86 11.16 34.04
CA GLY A 136 -13.01 10.94 35.49
C GLY A 136 -13.39 9.53 35.95
N ASP A 137 -12.36 8.76 36.29
CA ASP A 137 -12.30 7.66 37.28
C ASP A 137 -13.40 6.59 37.34
N ALA A 138 -13.08 5.41 36.79
CA ALA A 138 -13.51 4.14 37.36
C ALA A 138 -12.38 3.10 37.22
N GLU A 139 -11.88 2.64 38.37
CA GLU A 139 -10.98 1.50 38.50
C GLU A 139 -11.54 0.28 37.74
N MET A 140 -10.82 -0.21 36.74
CA MET A 140 -11.09 -1.52 36.15
C MET A 140 -9.82 -2.37 36.14
N ALA A 141 -9.87 -3.36 37.03
CA ALA A 141 -8.93 -4.46 37.15
C ALA A 141 -8.80 -5.23 35.82
N GLY A 142 -7.61 -5.79 35.63
CA GLY A 142 -7.13 -6.25 34.34
C GLY A 142 -7.93 -7.35 33.65
N SER A 143 -8.01 -7.22 32.33
CA SER A 143 -7.99 -8.33 31.40
C SER A 143 -7.38 -7.84 30.09
N ASP A 144 -6.29 -8.47 29.66
CA ASP A 144 -5.71 -8.37 28.32
C ASP A 144 -6.82 -8.54 27.27
N ASP A 145 -7.08 -7.52 26.46
CA ASP A 145 -7.78 -7.67 25.20
C ASP A 145 -6.99 -6.94 24.10
N ASP A 146 -6.46 -7.75 23.19
CA ASP A 146 -5.80 -7.36 21.95
C ASP A 146 -6.73 -6.47 21.11
N VAL A 147 -6.34 -5.21 20.88
CA VAL A 147 -7.10 -4.29 20.02
C VAL A 147 -6.85 -4.63 18.55
N GLU A 148 -7.75 -5.41 17.96
CA GLU A 148 -7.78 -5.85 16.57
C GLU A 148 -8.29 -4.71 15.65
N TYR A 149 -7.45 -4.16 14.78
CA TYR A 149 -7.86 -3.16 13.77
C TYR A 149 -7.86 -3.79 12.37
N GLU A 150 -9.04 -4.04 11.80
CA GLU A 150 -9.21 -4.35 10.38
C GLU A 150 -9.26 -3.06 9.55
N ILE A 151 -8.43 -2.97 8.51
CA ILE A 151 -8.44 -1.88 7.53
C ILE A 151 -9.28 -2.33 6.33
N SER A 152 -10.40 -1.64 6.07
CA SER A 152 -11.25 -1.88 4.89
C SER A 152 -10.72 -1.15 3.64
N ASP A 153 -10.60 -1.87 2.53
CA ASP A 153 -10.21 -1.38 1.19
C ASP A 153 -11.31 -0.51 0.55
N ALA A 154 -11.46 0.75 0.97
CA ALA A 154 -12.35 1.73 0.34
C ALA A 154 -11.57 2.81 -0.44
N GLU A 155 -12.21 3.29 -1.51
CA GLU A 155 -11.68 4.18 -2.55
C GLU A 155 -11.07 5.48 -2.01
N ILE A 156 -9.90 5.87 -2.53
CA ILE A 156 -9.07 6.92 -1.94
C ILE A 156 -9.53 8.31 -2.40
N ASP A 157 -10.28 9.00 -1.55
CA ASP A 157 -10.38 10.47 -1.54
C ASP A 157 -9.23 11.11 -0.74
N ARG A 158 -8.93 12.40 -0.96
CA ARG A 158 -7.79 13.08 -0.31
C ARG A 158 -7.86 13.06 1.23
N ALA A 159 -9.06 13.06 1.81
CA ALA A 159 -9.26 12.95 3.25
C ALA A 159 -8.88 11.55 3.79
N ASP A 160 -9.11 10.50 3.00
CA ASP A 160 -8.77 9.12 3.37
C ASP A 160 -7.29 8.81 3.18
N ALA A 161 -6.63 9.44 2.20
CA ALA A 161 -5.17 9.32 2.03
C ALA A 161 -4.41 9.80 3.26
N ASP A 162 -4.86 10.89 3.90
CA ASP A 162 -4.26 11.41 5.13
C ASP A 162 -4.59 10.54 6.36
N LYS A 163 -5.77 9.92 6.37
CA LYS A 163 -6.17 8.91 7.37
C LYS A 163 -5.29 7.65 7.28
N SER A 164 -5.02 7.17 6.07
CA SER A 164 -4.09 6.06 5.83
C SER A 164 -2.65 6.42 6.21
N ARG A 165 -2.17 7.63 5.89
CA ARG A 165 -0.83 8.10 6.29
C ARG A 165 -0.63 8.11 7.79
N LYS A 166 -1.58 8.70 8.54
CA LYS A 166 -1.53 8.71 10.01
C LYS A 166 -1.52 7.29 10.58
N ALA A 167 -2.28 6.37 9.98
CA ALA A 167 -2.26 4.96 10.37
C ALA A 167 -0.89 4.32 10.11
N TYR A 168 -0.29 4.55 8.94
CA TYR A 168 1.04 4.04 8.61
C TYR A 168 2.16 4.63 9.48
N ASP A 169 2.10 5.93 9.79
CA ASP A 169 3.04 6.59 10.68
C ASP A 169 2.94 6.06 12.12
N LYS A 170 1.71 5.77 12.59
CA LYS A 170 1.48 5.15 13.89
C LYS A 170 2.09 3.74 13.95
N ILE A 171 1.87 2.92 12.91
CA ILE A 171 2.46 1.58 12.79
C ILE A 171 3.98 1.68 12.75
N PHE A 172 4.53 2.60 11.95
CA PHE A 172 5.96 2.82 11.85
C PHE A 172 6.57 3.18 13.20
N LYS A 173 6.01 4.16 13.91
CA LYS A 173 6.48 4.56 15.23
C LYS A 173 6.42 3.41 16.22
N ALA A 174 5.31 2.67 16.26
CA ALA A 174 5.16 1.49 17.13
C ALA A 174 6.25 0.42 16.87
N VAL A 175 6.53 0.11 15.60
CA VAL A 175 7.58 -0.85 15.22
C VAL A 175 8.96 -0.35 15.63
N VAL A 176 9.24 0.91 15.33
CA VAL A 176 10.54 1.50 15.66
C VAL A 176 10.70 1.53 17.16
N GLU A 177 9.75 2.07 17.94
CA GLU A 177 9.76 2.12 19.40
C GLU A 177 9.95 0.74 20.05
N ALA A 178 9.24 -0.28 19.58
CA ALA A 178 9.33 -1.64 20.12
C ALA A 178 10.62 -2.39 19.74
N SER A 179 11.37 -1.92 18.74
CA SER A 179 12.58 -2.60 18.24
C SER A 179 13.87 -2.01 18.78
N ASP A 180 14.85 -2.88 19.01
CA ASP A 180 16.24 -2.53 19.36
C ASP A 180 17.09 -2.38 18.09
N VAL A 181 16.79 -3.18 17.06
CA VAL A 181 17.42 -3.15 15.74
C VAL A 181 16.34 -3.04 14.68
N VAL A 182 16.51 -2.11 13.74
CA VAL A 182 15.60 -1.88 12.61
C VAL A 182 16.28 -2.36 11.33
N LEU A 183 15.71 -3.37 10.69
CA LEU A 183 16.08 -3.81 9.35
C LEU A 183 15.21 -3.07 8.34
N TYR A 184 15.83 -2.17 7.58
CA TYR A 184 15.16 -1.46 6.50
C TYR A 184 15.40 -2.18 5.18
N VAL A 185 14.35 -2.84 4.69
CA VAL A 185 14.40 -3.66 3.48
C VAL A 185 14.18 -2.81 2.23
N LEU A 186 15.11 -2.91 1.28
CA LEU A 186 15.12 -2.25 -0.02
C LEU A 186 15.08 -3.30 -1.16
N ASP A 187 14.53 -2.93 -2.32
CA ASP A 187 14.54 -3.78 -3.53
C ASP A 187 15.80 -3.49 -4.37
N ALA A 188 16.62 -4.49 -4.65
CA ALA A 188 17.90 -4.35 -5.36
C ALA A 188 17.76 -3.73 -6.76
N ARG A 189 16.58 -3.85 -7.40
CA ARG A 189 16.35 -3.28 -8.75
C ARG A 189 16.26 -1.76 -8.73
N ASP A 190 15.79 -1.19 -7.63
CA ASP A 190 15.66 0.27 -7.45
C ASP A 190 15.71 0.65 -5.95
N PRO A 191 16.91 0.65 -5.35
CA PRO A 191 17.05 0.87 -3.91
C PRO A 191 16.62 2.27 -3.50
N GLU A 192 16.97 3.30 -4.28
CA GLU A 192 16.66 4.70 -3.94
C GLU A 192 15.15 4.96 -3.96
N LEU A 193 14.40 4.36 -4.89
CA LEU A 193 12.95 4.56 -4.95
C LEU A 193 12.20 3.84 -3.81
N THR A 194 12.80 2.80 -3.22
CA THR A 194 12.28 2.11 -2.02
C THR A 194 12.83 2.66 -0.71
N ARG A 195 13.68 3.69 -0.79
CA ARG A 195 14.32 4.38 0.32
C ARG A 195 13.55 5.66 0.68
N SER A 196 13.61 6.07 1.94
CA SER A 196 13.02 7.33 2.44
C SER A 196 13.93 7.94 3.50
N ARG A 197 14.50 9.10 3.20
CA ARG A 197 15.42 9.80 4.12
C ARG A 197 14.75 10.24 5.42
N LYS A 198 13.45 10.54 5.36
CA LYS A 198 12.67 10.91 6.56
C LYS A 198 12.54 9.76 7.55
N VAL A 199 12.44 8.53 7.04
CA VAL A 199 12.41 7.31 7.87
C VAL A 199 13.73 7.11 8.57
N GLU A 200 14.83 7.26 7.84
CA GLU A 200 16.19 7.18 8.39
C GLU A 200 16.38 8.23 9.49
N GLN A 201 16.01 9.48 9.22
CA GLN A 201 16.07 10.56 10.20
C GLN A 201 15.19 10.29 11.43
N ALA A 202 13.97 9.79 11.25
CA ALA A 202 13.08 9.46 12.37
C ALA A 202 13.64 8.34 13.27
N VAL A 203 14.24 7.30 12.67
CA VAL A 203 14.90 6.23 13.45
C VAL A 203 16.11 6.78 14.21
N LEU A 204 16.91 7.65 13.58
CA LEU A 204 18.07 8.27 14.22
C LEU A 204 17.68 9.23 15.36
N GLN A 205 16.60 10.00 15.20
CA GLN A 205 16.11 10.96 16.20
C GLN A 205 15.63 10.28 17.48
N LEU A 206 15.02 9.09 17.39
CA LEU A 206 14.57 8.33 18.55
C LEU A 206 15.73 7.85 19.43
N GLY A 207 16.96 7.79 18.89
CA GLY A 207 18.16 7.40 19.61
C GLY A 207 18.17 5.94 20.06
N GLY A 208 19.37 5.40 20.31
CA GLY A 208 19.54 4.06 20.89
C GLY A 208 19.18 2.86 20.00
N LYS A 209 18.63 3.09 18.80
CA LYS A 209 18.26 2.04 17.83
C LYS A 209 19.31 1.91 16.75
N ARG A 210 19.55 0.67 16.29
CA ARG A 210 20.47 0.41 15.17
C ARG A 210 19.70 0.25 13.88
N LEU A 211 20.05 1.01 12.84
CA LEU A 211 19.46 0.91 11.50
C LEU A 211 20.42 0.14 10.57
N ILE A 212 19.93 -0.92 9.93
CA ILE A 212 20.67 -1.72 8.96
C ILE A 212 19.85 -1.82 7.68
N PHE A 213 20.49 -1.57 6.54
CA PHE A 213 19.87 -1.77 5.24
C PHE A 213 19.96 -3.23 4.81
N VAL A 214 18.85 -3.76 4.33
CA VAL A 214 18.77 -5.11 3.77
C VAL A 214 18.38 -4.99 2.31
N LEU A 215 19.34 -5.23 1.42
CA LEU A 215 19.13 -5.18 -0.01
C LEU A 215 18.63 -6.55 -0.48
N ASN A 216 17.33 -6.66 -0.77
CA ASN A 216 16.69 -7.92 -1.14
C ASN A 216 16.52 -8.06 -2.66
N LYS A 217 16.32 -9.29 -3.14
CA LYS A 217 16.18 -9.65 -4.56
C LYS A 217 17.45 -9.42 -5.39
N VAL A 218 18.60 -9.63 -4.75
CA VAL A 218 19.93 -9.50 -5.37
C VAL A 218 20.13 -10.44 -6.57
N ASP A 219 19.28 -11.46 -6.72
CA ASP A 219 19.27 -12.38 -7.84
C ASP A 219 18.67 -11.80 -9.14
N LEU A 220 17.97 -10.66 -9.07
CA LEU A 220 17.39 -10.00 -10.24
C LEU A 220 18.31 -8.96 -10.88
N VAL A 221 19.48 -8.74 -10.30
CA VAL A 221 20.41 -7.68 -10.66
C VAL A 221 21.80 -8.26 -10.90
N PRO A 222 22.52 -7.83 -11.95
CA PRO A 222 23.91 -8.24 -12.18
C PRO A 222 24.84 -7.93 -11.00
N THR A 223 25.94 -8.67 -10.91
CA THR A 223 26.90 -8.58 -9.81
C THR A 223 27.60 -7.22 -9.75
N ASP A 224 28.01 -6.68 -10.89
CA ASP A 224 28.62 -5.36 -11.05
C ASP A 224 27.72 -4.24 -10.52
N VAL A 225 26.43 -4.32 -10.79
CA VAL A 225 25.43 -3.35 -10.33
C VAL A 225 25.18 -3.50 -8.84
N LEU A 226 25.13 -4.75 -8.35
CA LEU A 226 24.97 -5.04 -6.93
C LEU A 226 26.12 -4.43 -6.10
N THR A 227 27.37 -4.62 -6.53
CA THR A 227 28.55 -4.07 -5.85
C THR A 227 28.50 -2.54 -5.80
N GLN A 228 28.20 -1.87 -6.92
CA GLN A 228 28.04 -0.41 -6.95
C GLN A 228 26.98 0.10 -5.96
N TRP A 229 25.85 -0.59 -5.85
CA TRP A 229 24.82 -0.23 -4.86
C TRP A 229 25.24 -0.50 -3.43
N LEU A 230 25.95 -1.61 -3.17
CA LEU A 230 26.47 -1.91 -1.84
C LEU A 230 27.45 -0.84 -1.40
N ASP A 231 28.38 -0.43 -2.26
CA ASP A 231 29.36 0.61 -1.95
C ASP A 231 28.67 1.95 -1.68
N PHE A 232 27.72 2.33 -2.53
CA PHE A 232 26.94 3.56 -2.34
C PHE A 232 26.12 3.57 -1.04
N LEU A 233 25.45 2.46 -0.71
CA LEU A 233 24.58 2.38 0.46
C LEU A 233 25.37 2.24 1.77
N LYS A 234 26.51 1.52 1.75
CA LYS A 234 27.43 1.37 2.89
C LYS A 234 27.99 2.72 3.37
N LEU A 235 28.09 3.73 2.49
CA LEU A 235 28.44 5.10 2.88
C LEU A 235 27.42 5.74 3.83
N SER A 236 26.15 5.33 3.76
CA SER A 236 25.10 5.83 4.64
C SER A 236 24.90 4.94 5.87
N PHE A 237 24.66 3.65 5.66
CA PHE A 237 24.34 2.69 6.72
C PHE A 237 24.88 1.30 6.37
N PRO A 238 25.19 0.45 7.37
CA PRO A 238 25.57 -0.94 7.14
C PRO A 238 24.52 -1.63 6.26
N THR A 239 24.97 -2.22 5.15
CA THR A 239 24.07 -2.78 4.13
C THR A 239 24.39 -4.25 3.86
N VAL A 240 23.37 -5.09 3.89
CA VAL A 240 23.48 -6.55 3.72
C VAL A 240 22.71 -7.02 2.49
N PRO A 241 23.35 -7.70 1.52
CA PRO A 241 22.67 -8.32 0.39
C PRO A 241 22.00 -9.64 0.79
N ILE A 242 20.72 -9.81 0.44
CA ILE A 242 19.94 -11.02 0.75
C ILE A 242 19.13 -11.49 -0.45
N LYS A 243 19.04 -12.81 -0.62
CA LYS A 243 18.09 -13.47 -1.51
C LYS A 243 17.04 -14.21 -0.69
N ALA A 244 15.93 -13.56 -0.36
CA ALA A 244 14.94 -14.15 0.55
C ALA A 244 13.92 -15.09 -0.10
N SER A 245 13.71 -15.00 -1.41
CA SER A 245 12.72 -15.80 -2.14
C SER A 245 13.38 -16.83 -3.06
N ALA A 246 12.75 -18.00 -3.19
CA ALA A 246 12.98 -18.87 -4.33
C ALA A 246 12.24 -18.24 -5.51
N GLY A 247 12.99 -17.70 -6.46
CA GLY A 247 12.48 -17.02 -7.65
C GLY A 247 11.39 -17.80 -8.41
N ALA A 248 10.63 -17.10 -9.24
CA ALA A 248 9.63 -17.71 -10.12
C ALA A 248 10.27 -18.60 -11.19
N VAL A 249 9.51 -19.59 -11.66
CA VAL A 249 9.94 -20.50 -12.74
C VAL A 249 10.15 -19.68 -14.02
N GLY A 250 11.32 -19.86 -14.64
CA GLY A 250 11.71 -19.15 -15.88
C GLY A 250 12.35 -17.78 -15.66
N GLN A 251 12.69 -17.41 -14.41
CA GLN A 251 13.48 -16.20 -14.16
C GLN A 251 14.94 -16.39 -14.61
N SER A 252 15.49 -15.37 -15.27
CA SER A 252 16.94 -15.24 -15.43
C SER A 252 17.52 -14.77 -14.09
N LEU A 253 18.28 -15.65 -13.44
CA LEU A 253 18.85 -15.39 -12.11
C LEU A 253 20.34 -15.06 -12.21
N TYR A 254 20.69 -13.89 -11.72
CA TYR A 254 22.06 -13.50 -11.39
C TYR A 254 22.42 -13.95 -9.97
N ASN A 255 23.69 -13.79 -9.59
CA ASN A 255 24.18 -14.00 -8.23
C ASN A 255 23.75 -15.34 -7.61
N LYS A 256 23.82 -16.43 -8.39
CA LYS A 256 23.39 -17.77 -7.97
C LYS A 256 24.15 -18.29 -6.73
N ASN A 257 25.34 -17.75 -6.49
CA ASN A 257 26.20 -18.05 -5.34
C ASN A 257 25.62 -17.50 -4.03
N LEU A 258 24.84 -16.41 -4.10
CA LEU A 258 24.12 -15.82 -2.96
C LEU A 258 22.84 -16.61 -2.69
N LEU A 259 23.00 -17.85 -2.25
CA LEU A 259 21.89 -18.71 -1.86
C LEU A 259 21.14 -18.12 -0.67
N ASN A 260 19.83 -18.36 -0.64
CA ASN A 260 18.95 -17.90 0.44
C ASN A 260 19.45 -18.37 1.81
N ALA A 261 19.80 -19.65 1.92
CA ALA A 261 20.37 -20.19 3.14
C ALA A 261 21.62 -19.41 3.55
N VAL A 262 22.62 -19.24 2.69
CA VAL A 262 23.89 -18.59 3.04
C VAL A 262 23.67 -17.16 3.56
N THR A 263 22.95 -16.33 2.80
CA THR A 263 22.75 -14.92 3.14
C THR A 263 21.87 -14.72 4.39
N ALA A 264 20.79 -15.49 4.53
CA ALA A 264 19.95 -15.45 5.72
C ALA A 264 20.69 -15.95 6.97
N ASN A 265 21.57 -16.94 6.81
CA ASN A 265 22.36 -17.49 7.89
C ASN A 265 23.40 -16.50 8.41
N ALA A 266 24.08 -15.79 7.50
CA ALA A 266 25.02 -14.75 7.85
C ALA A 266 24.32 -13.62 8.62
N LEU A 267 23.15 -13.15 8.15
CA LEU A 267 22.36 -12.14 8.87
C LEU A 267 21.91 -12.64 10.25
N LEU A 268 21.41 -13.88 10.34
CA LEU A 268 20.98 -14.46 11.62
C LEU A 268 22.15 -14.60 12.61
N HIS A 269 23.32 -15.01 12.12
CA HIS A 269 24.53 -15.11 12.93
C HIS A 269 24.94 -13.73 13.46
N ALA A 270 24.98 -12.72 12.59
CA ALA A 270 25.28 -11.33 12.98
C ALA A 270 24.33 -10.82 14.08
N LEU A 271 23.01 -11.05 13.92
CA LEU A 271 22.00 -10.67 14.91
C LEU A 271 22.15 -11.44 16.23
N LYS A 272 22.50 -12.73 16.18
CA LYS A 272 22.76 -13.55 17.38
C LYS A 272 24.00 -13.10 18.14
N THR A 273 25.08 -12.81 17.42
CA THR A 273 26.33 -12.27 18.01
C THR A 273 26.08 -10.90 18.66
N TYR A 274 25.28 -10.06 18.01
CA TYR A 274 24.84 -8.80 18.63
C TYR A 274 24.02 -9.05 19.90
N ALA A 275 23.13 -10.04 19.89
CA ALA A 275 22.31 -10.40 21.05
C ALA A 275 23.10 -10.94 22.23
N THR A 276 24.14 -11.73 21.98
CA THR A 276 25.03 -12.22 23.03
C THR A 276 25.92 -11.11 23.58
N LYS A 277 26.42 -10.20 22.73
CA LYS A 277 27.28 -9.07 23.13
C LYS A 277 26.56 -8.06 24.03
N LEU A 278 25.29 -7.78 23.77
CA LEU A 278 24.47 -6.90 24.63
C LEU A 278 24.09 -7.54 25.98
N ASN A 279 24.16 -8.87 26.07
CA ASN A 279 23.88 -9.66 27.28
C ASN A 279 22.62 -9.23 28.07
N LEU A 280 21.54 -8.93 27.33
CA LEU A 280 20.27 -8.54 27.92
C LEU A 280 19.56 -9.74 28.55
N LYS A 281 18.87 -9.51 29.68
CA LYS A 281 18.01 -10.52 30.32
C LYS A 281 16.77 -10.85 29.46
N ARG A 282 16.32 -9.89 28.65
CA ARG A 282 15.23 -10.05 27.68
C ARG A 282 15.76 -10.37 26.28
N SER A 283 14.92 -10.96 25.44
CA SER A 283 15.22 -11.12 24.00
C SER A 283 15.31 -9.77 23.30
N ILE A 284 16.19 -9.67 22.31
CA ILE A 284 16.25 -8.53 21.39
C ILE A 284 15.11 -8.60 20.40
N VAL A 285 14.51 -7.45 20.12
CA VAL A 285 13.45 -7.29 19.13
C VAL A 285 14.03 -6.63 17.88
N VAL A 286 13.89 -7.31 16.74
CA VAL A 286 14.31 -6.83 15.42
C VAL A 286 13.08 -6.41 14.61
N GLY A 287 12.90 -5.12 14.37
CA GLY A 287 11.81 -4.60 13.54
C GLY A 287 12.16 -4.64 12.06
N VAL A 288 11.30 -5.21 11.22
CA VAL A 288 11.49 -5.21 9.76
C VAL A 288 10.57 -4.17 9.14
N ILE A 289 11.15 -3.14 8.51
CA ILE A 289 10.41 -2.04 7.85
C ILE A 289 10.75 -1.94 6.37
N GLY A 290 9.87 -1.30 5.60
CA GLY A 290 10.10 -0.98 4.19
C GLY A 290 8.86 -1.05 3.32
N TYR A 291 9.03 -0.69 2.05
CA TYR A 291 7.93 -0.61 1.07
C TYR A 291 7.15 -1.93 0.92
N PRO A 292 5.89 -1.90 0.48
CA PRO A 292 5.18 -3.13 0.11
C PRO A 292 5.95 -3.92 -0.96
N ASN A 293 5.85 -5.26 -0.93
CA ASN A 293 6.44 -6.17 -1.94
C ASN A 293 7.97 -6.14 -2.14
N VAL A 294 8.72 -5.43 -1.30
CA VAL A 294 10.21 -5.55 -1.26
C VAL A 294 10.68 -6.91 -0.73
N GLY A 295 9.80 -7.66 -0.06
CA GLY A 295 10.05 -9.03 0.43
C GLY A 295 10.32 -9.15 1.93
N LYS A 296 9.80 -8.25 2.76
CA LYS A 296 9.91 -8.28 4.23
C LYS A 296 9.55 -9.65 4.84
N SER A 297 8.31 -10.11 4.64
CA SER A 297 7.85 -11.40 5.16
C SER A 297 8.58 -12.61 4.54
N SER A 298 9.16 -12.45 3.33
CA SER A 298 10.04 -13.47 2.74
C SER A 298 11.36 -13.57 3.49
N ILE A 299 11.96 -12.45 3.90
CA ILE A 299 13.19 -12.43 4.72
C ILE A 299 12.93 -13.11 6.07
N ILE A 300 11.80 -12.80 6.71
CA ILE A 300 11.42 -13.43 7.98
C ILE A 300 11.28 -14.94 7.81
N ASN A 301 10.58 -15.39 6.77
CA ASN A 301 10.47 -16.81 6.47
C ASN A 301 11.84 -17.46 6.16
N ALA A 302 12.73 -16.77 5.46
CA ALA A 302 14.09 -17.24 5.21
C ALA A 302 14.85 -17.46 6.53
N LEU A 303 14.81 -16.49 7.44
CA LEU A 303 15.46 -16.56 8.76
C LEU A 303 14.86 -17.64 9.67
N THR A 304 13.56 -17.91 9.56
CA THR A 304 12.84 -18.86 10.43
C THR A 304 12.86 -20.30 9.90
N SER A 305 13.07 -20.49 8.58
CA SER A 305 12.96 -21.78 7.88
C SER A 305 13.90 -22.89 8.38
N ARG A 306 14.98 -22.56 9.11
CA ARG A 306 15.91 -23.53 9.70
C ARG A 306 15.28 -24.47 10.74
N HIS A 307 14.23 -24.05 11.43
CA HIS A 307 13.65 -24.80 12.55
C HIS A 307 12.57 -25.81 12.13
N GLY A 308 12.46 -26.14 10.83
CA GLY A 308 11.45 -27.07 10.33
C GLY A 308 10.01 -26.58 10.49
N GLN A 309 9.81 -25.31 10.87
CA GLN A 309 8.49 -24.71 11.01
C GLN A 309 7.88 -24.42 9.64
N LEU A 310 6.54 -24.55 9.56
CA LEU A 310 5.77 -23.97 8.47
C LEU A 310 6.10 -22.47 8.32
N LYS A 311 5.96 -21.94 7.10
CA LYS A 311 6.14 -20.51 6.81
C LYS A 311 5.44 -19.65 7.87
N ALA A 312 6.21 -18.89 8.65
CA ALA A 312 5.74 -18.11 9.78
C ALA A 312 4.85 -16.93 9.36
N CYS A 313 5.15 -16.34 8.20
CA CYS A 313 4.41 -15.21 7.64
C CYS A 313 3.80 -15.57 6.28
N PRO A 314 2.55 -15.13 5.99
CA PRO A 314 1.99 -15.26 4.65
C PRO A 314 2.83 -14.43 3.68
N VAL A 315 3.06 -14.98 2.48
CA VAL A 315 3.82 -14.31 1.41
C VAL A 315 3.03 -14.37 0.12
N GLY A 316 3.08 -13.29 -0.65
CA GLY A 316 2.47 -13.20 -1.96
C GLY A 316 3.00 -12.00 -2.73
N ASN A 317 2.83 -12.02 -4.05
CA ASN A 317 3.29 -10.95 -4.95
C ASN A 317 2.26 -9.80 -5.05
N MET A 318 1.40 -9.66 -4.06
CA MET A 318 0.35 -8.63 -3.98
C MET A 318 0.60 -7.74 -2.77
N ALA A 319 0.41 -6.43 -2.93
CA ALA A 319 0.43 -5.50 -1.81
C ALA A 319 -0.75 -5.80 -0.86
N GLY A 320 -0.56 -5.57 0.43
CA GLY A 320 -1.61 -5.81 1.43
C GLY A 320 -1.70 -7.25 1.97
N VAL A 321 -0.77 -8.16 1.64
CA VAL A 321 -0.74 -9.51 2.23
C VAL A 321 -0.48 -9.47 3.74
N THR A 322 0.41 -8.57 4.17
CA THR A 322 0.73 -8.34 5.59
C THR A 322 -0.02 -7.09 6.04
N THR A 323 -1.18 -7.28 6.67
CA THR A 323 -2.03 -6.20 7.19
C THR A 323 -1.77 -5.88 8.66
N LEU A 324 -1.31 -6.87 9.43
CA LEU A 324 -1.12 -6.78 10.87
C LEU A 324 0.35 -6.90 11.25
N MET A 325 0.74 -6.20 12.31
CA MET A 325 2.03 -6.41 12.96
C MET A 325 2.04 -7.77 13.66
N ARG A 326 3.14 -8.52 13.53
CA ARG A 326 3.26 -9.85 14.12
C ARG A 326 4.64 -10.05 14.72
N GLU A 327 4.68 -10.53 15.96
CA GLU A 327 5.93 -10.98 16.58
C GLU A 327 6.21 -12.44 16.23
N VAL A 328 7.35 -12.70 15.61
CA VAL A 328 7.86 -14.03 15.25
C VAL A 328 9.07 -14.34 16.12
N LYS A 329 8.92 -15.32 17.02
CA LYS A 329 10.02 -15.79 17.85
C LYS A 329 10.94 -16.70 17.03
N VAL A 330 12.17 -16.26 16.78
CA VAL A 330 13.19 -17.05 16.05
C VAL A 330 14.05 -17.85 17.01
N ASP A 331 14.40 -17.27 18.16
CA ASP A 331 15.20 -17.90 19.21
C ASP A 331 14.75 -17.38 20.59
N ASN A 332 15.25 -17.95 21.67
CA ASN A 332 14.98 -17.47 23.03
C ASN A 332 15.52 -16.06 23.29
N LYS A 333 16.62 -15.69 22.62
CA LYS A 333 17.23 -14.35 22.73
C LYS A 333 16.89 -13.41 21.56
N LEU A 334 16.14 -13.87 20.56
CA LEU A 334 15.87 -13.11 19.33
C LEU A 334 14.42 -13.24 18.88
N LYS A 335 13.75 -12.10 18.76
CA LYS A 335 12.41 -11.96 18.20
C LYS A 335 12.42 -11.01 17.01
N ILE A 336 11.59 -11.28 16.02
CA ILE A 336 11.45 -10.44 14.82
C ILE A 336 10.02 -9.91 14.78
N LEU A 337 9.86 -8.61 14.58
CA LEU A 337 8.57 -7.95 14.40
C LEU A 337 8.34 -7.73 12.90
N ASP A 338 7.37 -8.44 12.32
CA ASP A 338 6.88 -8.19 10.96
C ASP A 338 5.95 -7.00 10.98
N SER A 339 6.13 -6.07 10.05
CA SER A 339 5.30 -4.88 9.91
C SER A 339 4.64 -4.82 8.54
N PRO A 340 3.41 -4.25 8.46
CA PRO A 340 2.80 -3.91 7.17
C PRO A 340 3.73 -3.07 6.30
N GLY A 341 3.58 -3.18 4.97
CA GLY A 341 4.35 -2.34 4.06
C GLY A 341 3.94 -0.87 4.17
N ILE A 342 4.91 -0.01 4.47
CA ILE A 342 4.68 1.43 4.59
C ILE A 342 5.11 2.11 3.28
N VAL A 343 4.21 2.90 2.71
CA VAL A 343 4.49 3.73 1.54
C VAL A 343 4.69 5.16 2.01
N PHE A 344 5.87 5.71 1.78
CA PHE A 344 6.19 7.08 2.17
C PHE A 344 5.82 8.04 1.02
N PRO A 345 4.85 8.93 1.20
CA PRO A 345 4.31 9.74 0.09
C PRO A 345 5.26 10.84 -0.42
N ASP A 346 6.40 11.05 0.23
CA ASP A 346 7.04 12.37 0.31
C ASP A 346 7.77 12.89 -0.93
N GLU A 347 8.11 12.03 -1.89
CA GLU A 347 8.77 12.48 -3.14
C GLU A 347 7.98 12.16 -4.41
N ILE A 348 6.98 11.28 -4.27
CA ILE A 348 6.28 10.71 -5.40
C ILE A 348 5.16 11.66 -5.88
N LEU A 349 4.59 12.49 -5.00
CA LEU A 349 3.37 13.26 -5.28
C LEU A 349 3.53 14.61 -6.00
N ARG A 350 4.74 15.05 -6.36
CA ARG A 350 4.92 16.35 -7.06
C ARG A 350 4.32 16.37 -8.47
N LYS A 351 4.03 15.21 -9.08
CA LYS A 351 3.30 15.08 -10.37
C LYS A 351 2.39 13.83 -10.34
N LYS A 352 1.07 14.02 -10.26
CA LYS A 352 0.04 12.96 -10.06
C LYS A 352 0.11 11.77 -11.03
N HIS A 353 0.39 11.99 -12.31
CA HIS A 353 0.43 10.88 -13.29
C HIS A 353 1.73 10.07 -13.23
N VAL A 354 2.85 10.75 -13.00
CA VAL A 354 4.18 10.11 -12.85
C VAL A 354 4.25 9.37 -11.52
N SER A 355 3.48 9.81 -10.53
CA SER A 355 3.48 9.25 -9.19
C SER A 355 2.85 7.86 -9.12
N GLU A 356 1.71 7.68 -9.78
CA GLU A 356 0.97 6.41 -9.79
C GLU A 356 1.73 5.33 -10.57
N ALA A 357 2.30 5.68 -11.73
CA ALA A 357 3.10 4.75 -12.53
C ALA A 357 4.32 4.23 -11.75
N ARG A 358 5.04 5.11 -11.04
CA ARG A 358 6.18 4.69 -10.20
C ARG A 358 5.77 3.74 -9.08
N LEU A 359 4.68 4.05 -8.37
CA LEU A 359 4.16 3.18 -7.31
C LEU A 359 3.69 1.83 -7.85
N ALA A 360 3.10 1.80 -9.04
CA ALA A 360 2.68 0.58 -9.71
C ALA A 360 3.88 -0.31 -10.11
N LEU A 361 4.99 0.29 -10.58
CA LEU A 361 6.24 -0.41 -10.89
C LEU A 361 6.95 -0.98 -9.66
N LEU A 362 6.91 -0.24 -8.55
CA LEU A 362 7.34 -0.73 -7.23
C LEU A 362 6.40 -1.79 -6.65
N SER A 363 5.26 -2.02 -7.28
CA SER A 363 4.22 -2.95 -6.81
C SER A 363 3.65 -2.55 -5.45
N ALA A 364 3.67 -1.25 -5.13
CA ALA A 364 3.03 -0.71 -3.94
C ALA A 364 1.50 -0.70 -4.05
N ILE A 365 0.98 -0.67 -5.28
CA ILE A 365 -0.45 -0.63 -5.58
C ILE A 365 -0.93 -2.02 -6.09
N PRO A 366 -2.01 -2.57 -5.53
CA PRO A 366 -2.68 -3.77 -6.06
C PRO A 366 -3.06 -3.61 -7.54
N PRO A 367 -2.94 -4.66 -8.38
CA PRO A 367 -3.32 -4.63 -9.79
C PRO A 367 -4.68 -4.00 -10.10
N LYS A 368 -5.67 -4.26 -9.24
CA LYS A 368 -7.06 -3.81 -9.42
C LYS A 368 -7.23 -2.30 -9.30
N LEU A 369 -6.32 -1.63 -8.60
CA LEU A 369 -6.40 -0.20 -8.33
C LEU A 369 -5.58 0.64 -9.34
N ILE A 370 -4.89 -0.02 -10.27
CA ILE A 370 -4.13 0.67 -11.32
C ILE A 370 -5.13 1.15 -12.37
N LYS A 371 -5.28 2.48 -12.51
CA LYS A 371 -6.26 3.07 -13.44
C LYS A 371 -5.84 2.93 -14.90
N ASP A 372 -4.55 3.16 -15.18
CA ASP A 372 -3.99 3.08 -16.54
C ASP A 372 -2.75 2.19 -16.57
N PRO A 373 -2.90 0.87 -16.80
CA PRO A 373 -1.77 -0.04 -16.92
C PRO A 373 -0.86 0.25 -18.13
N VAL A 374 -1.38 0.88 -19.19
CA VAL A 374 -0.64 1.12 -20.44
C VAL A 374 0.43 2.19 -20.21
N ALA A 375 0.08 3.30 -19.56
CA ALA A 375 1.04 4.34 -19.20
C ALA A 375 2.15 3.84 -18.24
N VAL A 376 1.82 2.89 -17.35
CA VAL A 376 2.82 2.26 -16.48
C VAL A 376 3.82 1.44 -17.30
N VAL A 377 3.34 0.67 -18.28
CA VAL A 377 4.21 -0.09 -19.19
C VAL A 377 5.04 0.83 -20.08
N GLU A 378 4.49 1.93 -20.58
CA GLU A 378 5.25 2.94 -21.32
C GLU A 378 6.43 3.48 -20.49
N SER A 379 6.18 3.81 -19.22
CA SER A 379 7.21 4.25 -18.28
C SER A 379 8.26 3.17 -18.00
N LEU A 380 7.84 1.90 -17.94
CA LEU A 380 8.75 0.75 -17.80
C LEU A 380 9.64 0.59 -19.02
N LEU A 381 9.06 0.63 -20.23
CA LEU A 381 9.80 0.50 -21.48
C LEU A 381 10.78 1.66 -21.65
N GLN A 382 10.38 2.89 -21.31
CA GLN A 382 11.28 4.06 -21.30
C GLN A 382 12.46 3.89 -20.34
N ARG A 383 12.26 3.20 -19.21
CA ARG A 383 13.34 2.89 -18.28
C ARG A 383 14.28 1.84 -18.85
N LEU A 384 13.73 0.74 -19.39
CA LEU A 384 14.51 -0.38 -19.93
C LEU A 384 15.24 0.00 -21.23
N SER A 385 14.74 0.95 -22.01
CA SER A 385 15.39 1.41 -23.24
C SER A 385 16.68 2.21 -23.02
N LYS A 386 16.98 2.62 -21.78
CA LYS A 386 18.20 3.36 -21.45
C LYS A 386 19.45 2.49 -21.47
N ASP A 387 19.29 1.20 -21.23
CA ASP A 387 20.40 0.23 -21.22
C ASP A 387 20.14 -0.80 -22.34
N PRO A 388 21.06 -0.97 -23.30
CA PRO A 388 20.88 -1.92 -24.39
C PRO A 388 20.69 -3.35 -23.89
N LYS A 389 21.34 -3.75 -22.79
CA LYS A 389 21.22 -5.11 -22.22
C LYS A 389 19.79 -5.39 -21.74
N MET A 390 19.16 -4.40 -21.10
CA MET A 390 17.78 -4.52 -20.62
C MET A 390 16.79 -4.51 -21.77
N ALA A 391 17.01 -3.65 -22.77
CA ALA A 391 16.17 -3.56 -23.96
C ALA A 391 16.17 -4.89 -24.74
N ASP A 392 17.33 -5.52 -24.90
CA ASP A 392 17.44 -6.80 -25.62
C ASP A 392 16.85 -7.96 -24.83
N ALA A 393 16.98 -7.98 -23.50
CA ALA A 393 16.34 -8.98 -22.65
C ALA A 393 14.80 -8.97 -22.78
N VAL A 394 14.18 -7.78 -22.91
CA VAL A 394 12.73 -7.65 -23.15
C VAL A 394 12.34 -8.20 -24.52
N LYS A 395 13.13 -7.88 -25.55
CA LYS A 395 12.88 -8.37 -26.93
C LYS A 395 12.97 -9.88 -27.01
N GLU A 396 13.98 -10.47 -26.38
CA GLU A 396 14.18 -11.92 -26.34
C GLU A 396 13.04 -12.62 -25.58
N HIS A 397 12.66 -12.12 -24.39
CA HIS A 397 11.60 -12.73 -23.59
C HIS A 397 10.23 -12.74 -24.29
N TYR A 398 9.89 -11.69 -25.04
CA TYR A 398 8.62 -11.59 -25.75
C TYR A 398 8.71 -11.95 -27.24
N LEU A 399 9.90 -12.32 -27.74
CA LEU A 399 10.16 -12.62 -29.15
C LEU A 399 9.60 -11.52 -30.07
N ILE A 400 9.93 -10.26 -29.75
CA ILE A 400 9.40 -9.10 -30.46
C ILE A 400 10.10 -9.00 -31.83
N PRO A 401 9.36 -8.92 -32.96
CA PRO A 401 9.96 -8.66 -34.26
C PRO A 401 10.59 -7.26 -34.31
N ALA A 402 11.46 -6.99 -35.28
CA ALA A 402 11.97 -5.65 -35.51
C ALA A 402 10.80 -4.71 -35.89
N LEU A 403 10.42 -3.80 -34.99
CA LEU A 403 9.32 -2.86 -35.21
C LEU A 403 9.88 -1.51 -35.69
N PRO A 404 9.52 -1.01 -36.88
CA PRO A 404 9.97 0.27 -37.40
C PRO A 404 9.11 1.40 -36.80
N LEU A 405 9.64 2.14 -35.82
CA LEU A 405 8.83 3.11 -35.06
C LEU A 405 9.59 4.39 -34.72
N GLN A 406 8.88 5.52 -34.82
CA GLN A 406 9.39 6.88 -34.61
C GLN A 406 9.11 7.41 -33.19
N SER A 407 8.15 6.84 -32.46
CA SER A 407 7.72 7.30 -31.13
C SER A 407 7.63 6.16 -30.09
N LEU A 408 7.89 6.48 -28.81
CA LEU A 408 7.79 5.52 -27.70
C LEU A 408 6.36 5.03 -27.48
N THR A 409 5.38 5.91 -27.65
CA THR A 409 3.97 5.60 -27.44
C THR A 409 3.47 4.61 -28.49
N ASP A 410 3.85 4.79 -29.75
CA ASP A 410 3.49 3.84 -30.81
C ASP A 410 4.21 2.50 -30.63
N PHE A 411 5.46 2.52 -30.17
CA PHE A 411 6.17 1.31 -29.76
C PHE A 411 5.44 0.56 -28.66
N THR A 412 5.01 1.26 -27.62
CA THR A 412 4.27 0.65 -26.51
C THR A 412 2.98 -0.01 -26.99
N LYS A 413 2.22 0.65 -27.89
CA LYS A 413 1.01 0.08 -28.47
C LYS A 413 1.29 -1.20 -29.28
N GLN A 414 2.25 -1.15 -30.21
CA GLN A 414 2.60 -2.31 -31.04
C GLN A 414 3.15 -3.47 -30.19
N PHE A 415 3.97 -3.15 -29.20
CA PHE A 415 4.46 -4.12 -28.21
C PHE A 415 3.31 -4.82 -27.48
N LEU A 416 2.36 -4.05 -26.93
CA LEU A 416 1.22 -4.61 -26.20
C LEU A 416 0.31 -5.44 -27.12
N ILE A 417 0.12 -5.04 -28.37
CA ILE A 417 -0.62 -5.83 -29.37
C ILE A 417 0.07 -7.18 -29.62
N HIS A 418 1.40 -7.18 -29.76
CA HIS A 418 2.18 -8.41 -29.94
C HIS A 418 2.07 -9.32 -28.73
N VAL A 419 2.28 -8.78 -27.52
CA VAL A 419 2.13 -9.52 -26.26
C VAL A 419 0.72 -10.08 -26.11
N ALA A 420 -0.31 -9.29 -26.44
CA ALA A 420 -1.70 -9.72 -26.38
C ALA A 420 -1.96 -10.93 -27.31
N ARG A 421 -1.42 -10.92 -28.53
CA ARG A 421 -1.53 -12.03 -29.47
C ARG A 421 -0.75 -13.26 -28.99
N ALA A 422 0.50 -13.08 -28.59
CA ALA A 422 1.37 -14.16 -28.14
C ALA A 422 0.85 -14.87 -26.87
N ARG A 423 0.22 -14.12 -25.95
CA ARG A 423 -0.32 -14.64 -24.68
C ARG A 423 -1.83 -14.91 -24.72
N GLY A 424 -2.49 -14.74 -25.86
CA GLY A 424 -3.93 -14.98 -26.01
C GLY A 424 -4.82 -14.03 -25.21
N ARG A 425 -4.37 -12.79 -24.94
CA ARG A 425 -5.16 -11.73 -24.30
C ARG A 425 -6.01 -11.00 -25.35
N LEU A 426 -6.96 -11.73 -25.92
CA LEU A 426 -7.89 -11.21 -26.93
C LEU A 426 -9.27 -10.96 -26.30
N SER A 427 -9.91 -9.88 -26.73
CA SER A 427 -11.30 -9.57 -26.42
C SER A 427 -12.25 -10.20 -27.45
N ARG A 428 -13.56 -9.95 -27.30
CA ARG A 428 -14.57 -10.48 -28.24
C ARG A 428 -14.25 -10.02 -29.67
N GLY A 429 -14.38 -10.92 -30.64
CA GLY A 429 -14.02 -10.64 -32.04
C GLY A 429 -12.52 -10.74 -32.35
N GLY A 430 -11.70 -11.27 -31.44
CA GLY A 430 -10.26 -11.46 -31.68
C GLY A 430 -9.44 -10.17 -31.58
N ILE A 431 -10.02 -9.09 -31.05
CA ILE A 431 -9.35 -7.79 -30.92
C ILE A 431 -8.37 -7.86 -29.73
N PRO A 432 -7.07 -7.57 -29.94
CA PRO A 432 -6.07 -7.55 -28.86
C PRO A 432 -6.45 -6.61 -27.71
N ASN A 433 -6.50 -7.13 -26.48
CA ASN A 433 -6.79 -6.31 -25.30
C ASN A 433 -5.47 -5.79 -24.69
N MET A 434 -5.22 -4.49 -24.89
CA MET A 434 -4.00 -3.81 -24.45
C MET A 434 -3.89 -3.71 -22.93
N GLU A 435 -4.99 -3.46 -22.21
CA GLU A 435 -4.98 -3.36 -20.74
C GLU A 435 -4.65 -4.71 -20.09
N ALA A 436 -5.28 -5.80 -20.57
CA ALA A 436 -5.01 -7.14 -20.07
C ALA A 436 -3.59 -7.61 -20.40
N ALA A 437 -3.06 -7.22 -21.57
CA ALA A 437 -1.67 -7.46 -21.93
C ALA A 437 -0.72 -6.66 -21.04
N ALA A 438 -0.99 -5.37 -20.81
CA ALA A 438 -0.19 -4.52 -19.94
C ALA A 438 -0.13 -5.08 -18.50
N GLN A 439 -1.27 -5.53 -17.96
CA GLN A 439 -1.29 -6.19 -16.65
C GLN A 439 -0.46 -7.48 -16.61
N THR A 440 -0.41 -8.21 -17.73
CA THR A 440 0.46 -9.40 -17.88
C THR A 440 1.93 -9.01 -17.84
N VAL A 441 2.33 -7.95 -18.56
CA VAL A 441 3.71 -7.43 -18.55
C VAL A 441 4.10 -6.94 -17.14
N LEU A 442 3.21 -6.23 -16.44
CA LEU A 442 3.46 -5.80 -15.07
C LEU A 442 3.65 -6.98 -14.11
N ASN A 443 2.90 -8.07 -14.30
CA ASN A 443 3.09 -9.29 -13.51
C ASN A 443 4.41 -9.98 -13.85
N ASP A 444 4.81 -10.04 -15.12
CA ASP A 444 6.11 -10.60 -15.53
C ASP A 444 7.28 -9.77 -14.97
N TRP A 445 7.15 -8.44 -14.88
CA TRP A 445 8.10 -7.55 -14.20
C TRP A 445 8.18 -7.82 -12.69
N ARG A 446 7.03 -8.01 -12.03
CA ARG A 446 6.94 -8.34 -10.59
C ARG A 446 7.58 -9.68 -10.27
N ASP A 447 7.31 -10.65 -11.13
CA ASP A 447 7.85 -11.98 -11.09
C ASP A 447 9.27 -12.04 -11.66
N GLY A 448 9.96 -10.92 -11.89
CA GLY A 448 11.38 -10.90 -12.28
C GLY A 448 11.73 -11.66 -13.57
N ARG A 449 10.75 -11.93 -14.44
CA ARG A 449 10.98 -12.54 -15.76
C ARG A 449 11.58 -11.54 -16.73
N ILE A 450 11.19 -10.28 -16.57
CA ILE A 450 11.85 -9.15 -17.21
C ILE A 450 12.92 -8.64 -16.26
N THR A 451 14.17 -8.62 -16.71
CA THR A 451 15.29 -8.08 -15.96
C THR A 451 15.38 -6.57 -16.16
N GLY A 452 15.69 -5.85 -15.08
CA GLY A 452 15.89 -4.41 -15.14
C GLY A 452 16.32 -3.83 -13.81
N TRP A 453 17.25 -2.89 -13.87
CA TRP A 453 17.86 -2.25 -12.70
C TRP A 453 18.06 -0.75 -12.96
N VAL A 454 18.47 -0.02 -11.93
CA VAL A 454 18.94 1.38 -12.02
C VAL A 454 20.33 1.43 -11.42
N LEU A 455 21.19 2.31 -11.94
CA LEU A 455 22.51 2.57 -11.37
C LEU A 455 22.43 3.70 -10.33
N PRO A 456 23.30 3.71 -9.30
CA PRO A 456 23.42 4.84 -8.39
C PRO A 456 23.70 6.15 -9.15
N ASN A 457 23.15 7.27 -8.66
CA ASN A 457 23.34 8.58 -9.31
C ASN A 457 24.83 8.99 -9.39
N ALA A 458 25.64 8.57 -8.41
CA ALA A 458 27.09 8.79 -8.40
C ALA A 458 27.77 8.08 -9.59
N SER A 459 27.45 6.79 -9.78
CA SER A 459 27.96 5.97 -10.90
C SER A 459 27.49 6.48 -12.26
N ARG A 460 26.31 7.12 -12.32
CA ARG A 460 25.81 7.76 -13.55
C ARG A 460 26.63 8.98 -13.95
N ALA A 461 27.17 9.73 -12.99
CA ALA A 461 28.04 10.87 -13.28
C ALA A 461 29.40 10.41 -13.82
N GLU A 462 29.93 9.31 -13.28
CA GLU A 462 31.17 8.69 -13.75
C GLU A 462 31.00 8.05 -15.14
N ALA A 463 29.91 7.32 -15.38
CA ALA A 463 29.60 6.72 -16.69
C ALA A 463 29.28 7.73 -17.80
N GLN A 464 29.02 9.00 -17.47
CA GLN A 464 28.77 10.08 -18.42
C GLN A 464 30.01 10.91 -18.75
N GLN A 465 31.16 10.64 -18.12
CA GLN A 465 32.43 11.15 -18.62
C GLN A 465 32.81 10.33 -19.86
N PRO A 466 32.91 10.92 -21.05
CA PRO A 466 33.46 10.21 -22.19
C PRO A 466 34.90 9.81 -21.85
N GLU A 467 35.26 8.55 -22.11
CA GLU A 467 36.65 8.09 -21.97
C GLU A 467 37.55 9.06 -22.73
N SER A 468 38.36 9.82 -21.99
CA SER A 468 39.31 10.74 -22.57
C SER A 468 40.44 9.94 -23.18
N ASP A 469 40.51 9.94 -24.51
CA ASP A 469 41.61 9.44 -25.31
C ASP A 469 42.96 9.91 -24.71
N PRO A 470 43.90 9.01 -24.35
CA PRO A 470 45.14 9.37 -23.66
C PRO A 470 46.17 10.14 -24.52
N ASN A 471 45.81 10.56 -25.75
CA ASN A 471 46.76 11.11 -26.73
C ASN A 471 46.28 12.38 -27.47
N ALA A 472 45.50 13.24 -26.81
CA ALA A 472 45.18 14.58 -27.33
C ALA A 472 45.92 15.68 -26.54
N PRO A 473 46.51 16.68 -27.21
CA PRO A 473 47.30 17.71 -26.54
C PRO A 473 46.42 18.67 -25.74
N LYS A 474 46.85 18.96 -24.50
CA LYS A 474 46.21 19.92 -23.59
C LYS A 474 46.25 21.32 -24.20
N LEU A 475 45.08 21.84 -24.59
CA LEU A 475 44.88 23.28 -24.75
C LEU A 475 43.89 23.82 -23.71
N ALA A 476 44.29 24.95 -23.18
CA ALA A 476 43.79 25.64 -22.03
C ALA A 476 42.40 26.31 -22.20
N LEU A 477 41.72 26.43 -21.04
CA LEU A 477 40.84 27.54 -20.62
C LEU A 477 39.53 27.80 -21.40
N ARG A 478 38.38 27.56 -20.74
CA ARG A 478 37.38 28.60 -20.40
C ARG A 478 36.15 28.07 -19.66
N GLY A 479 35.78 28.76 -18.58
CA GLY A 479 34.38 28.92 -18.16
C GLY A 479 34.04 28.34 -16.79
N GLU A 480 34.30 29.12 -15.73
CA GLU A 480 33.72 28.93 -14.40
C GLU A 480 32.19 28.93 -14.51
N LYS A 481 31.56 27.81 -14.12
CA LYS A 481 30.17 27.79 -13.67
C LYS A 481 30.18 27.31 -12.23
N GLU A 482 29.67 28.14 -11.34
CA GLU A 482 29.51 27.87 -9.91
C GLU A 482 28.80 26.52 -9.67
N PRO A 483 29.22 25.73 -8.67
CA PRO A 483 28.51 24.51 -8.31
C PRO A 483 27.14 24.84 -7.69
N PRO A 484 26.10 24.02 -7.91
CA PRO A 484 24.78 24.24 -7.32
C PRO A 484 24.86 24.14 -5.80
N LYS A 485 24.18 25.08 -5.11
CA LYS A 485 24.06 25.17 -3.65
C LYS A 485 23.64 23.83 -3.04
N VAL A 486 24.55 23.24 -2.27
CA VAL A 486 24.30 22.09 -1.40
C VAL A 486 23.41 22.56 -0.24
N GLU A 487 22.23 21.95 -0.11
CA GLU A 487 21.33 22.19 1.02
C GLU A 487 21.98 21.67 2.32
N ASN A 488 22.30 22.61 3.20
CA ASN A 488 22.55 22.52 4.64
C ASN A 488 23.02 21.16 5.20
N THR A 489 24.33 20.95 5.19
CA THR A 489 25.03 19.97 6.02
C THR A 489 24.94 20.38 7.50
N THR A 490 24.03 19.78 8.28
CA THR A 490 24.08 19.87 9.74
C THR A 490 25.31 19.16 10.26
N VAL A 491 26.27 19.92 10.82
CA VAL A 491 27.49 19.38 11.44
C VAL A 491 27.08 18.63 12.72
N VAL A 492 27.33 17.32 12.75
CA VAL A 492 27.08 16.48 13.93
C VAL A 492 28.20 16.72 14.95
N ALA A 493 27.85 17.29 16.11
CA ALA A 493 28.83 17.72 17.13
C ALA A 493 29.51 16.56 17.88
N GLN A 494 28.99 15.33 17.78
CA GLN A 494 29.55 14.15 18.45
C GLN A 494 29.43 12.92 17.56
N TRP A 495 30.53 12.17 17.43
CA TRP A 495 30.55 10.90 16.71
C TRP A 495 29.77 9.84 17.50
N ALA A 496 28.92 9.08 16.82
CA ALA A 496 28.30 7.91 17.43
C ALA A 496 29.38 6.90 17.85
N LYS A 497 29.10 6.16 18.93
CA LYS A 497 29.99 5.14 19.49
C LYS A 497 30.52 4.20 18.39
N GLU A 498 31.84 4.05 18.31
CA GLU A 498 32.54 3.23 17.30
C GLU A 498 31.91 1.85 17.15
N PHE A 499 31.78 1.46 15.89
CA PHE A 499 31.08 0.27 15.45
C PHE A 499 32.10 -0.77 15.00
N ASP A 500 32.04 -1.95 15.60
CA ASP A 500 32.84 -3.12 15.23
C ASP A 500 32.15 -3.82 14.04
N LEU A 501 32.49 -3.37 12.82
CA LEU A 501 31.98 -3.87 11.54
C LEU A 501 32.49 -5.27 11.23
N ASP A 502 33.75 -5.54 11.55
CA ASP A 502 34.46 -6.76 11.15
C ASP A 502 33.85 -7.99 11.84
N GLY A 503 33.42 -7.87 13.10
CA GLY A 503 32.72 -8.95 13.80
C GLY A 503 31.27 -9.18 13.34
N LEU A 504 30.61 -8.18 12.73
CA LEU A 504 29.19 -8.24 12.36
C LEU A 504 28.97 -8.61 10.89
N LEU A 505 29.82 -8.11 9.99
CA LEU A 505 29.64 -8.17 8.54
C LEU A 505 30.90 -8.59 7.77
N GLY A 506 31.95 -9.12 8.42
CA GLY A 506 33.15 -9.65 7.75
C GLY A 506 32.85 -10.75 6.70
N ASP A 507 33.87 -11.36 6.10
CA ASP A 507 33.94 -12.27 4.91
C ASP A 507 32.79 -13.27 4.65
N ASN A 508 31.88 -13.46 5.59
CA ASN A 508 30.67 -14.27 5.53
C ASN A 508 29.74 -14.01 4.33
N PHE A 509 29.87 -12.87 3.63
CA PHE A 509 29.05 -12.55 2.45
C PHE A 509 29.74 -12.82 1.10
N GLY A 510 31.02 -13.21 1.10
CA GLY A 510 31.73 -13.72 -0.10
C GLY A 510 31.75 -12.76 -1.29
N LEU A 511 31.88 -11.46 -1.04
CA LEU A 511 31.85 -10.42 -2.07
C LEU A 511 33.23 -10.03 -2.62
N ASP A 512 34.31 -10.53 -2.02
CA ASP A 512 35.67 -10.36 -2.53
C ASP A 512 36.13 -11.65 -3.22
N ALA A 513 35.97 -11.67 -4.55
CA ALA A 513 36.68 -12.57 -5.48
C ALA A 513 36.69 -11.97 -6.88
#